data_AF-A0A957BKP7-F1
#
_entry.id   AF-A0A957BKP7-F1
#
_cell.length_a   1.000
_cell.length_b   1.000
_cell.length_c   1.000
_cell.angle_alpha   90.00
_cell.angle_beta   90.00
_cell.angle_gamma   90.00
#
_symmetry.space_group_name_H-M   'P 1'
#
loop_
_entity.id
_entity.type
_entity.pdbx_description
1 polymer ?
#
loop_
_entity_poly.entity_id
_entity_poly.type
_entity_poly.pdbx_seq_one_letter_code
_entity_poly.pdbx_strand_id
1 'polypeptide(L)'
;MNAFAAVNGYAAKNIVWKLSDLGPTPEEEWDRLQSFLGIGKADFEVMLATVEPLFRRGHELVVGTYDYLLNHHDTAVILGWEKGANPQHLAERRRFFTVWLARTLGLDLSHDLARYLFHAGQVHAAHGPRQIHVPERYVTGSVSLVNATFAKILMEEMPGNPVVPAALASWNKLLSLHLHLMLLGYQTARAWDDGEHPIELSFFGRVRRYTRREKMIIHLPKNGRMETLLIRFFNYFPNMRPDVFDIEWLGQDRLDDDGRTWLITEKTYRARRGWRVLLNGRDVFFEAGLDQIIQPNDKISIFPPGR
;
A
#
# COMPACT_ATOMS: atom_id res chain seq x y z
N MET A 1 -50.77 -27.57 -3.54
CA MET A 1 -50.30 -26.51 -2.62
C MET A 1 -49.55 -27.19 -1.50
N ASN A 2 -48.23 -27.00 -1.41
CA ASN A 2 -47.38 -27.73 -0.49
C ASN A 2 -47.12 -26.86 0.75
N ALA A 3 -47.81 -27.15 1.85
CA ALA A 3 -47.82 -26.35 3.09
C ALA A 3 -46.48 -26.37 3.86
N PHE A 4 -45.45 -27.05 3.33
CA PHE A 4 -44.12 -27.14 3.94
C PHE A 4 -43.08 -26.19 3.33
N ALA A 5 -43.42 -25.41 2.30
CA ALA A 5 -42.51 -24.42 1.71
C ALA A 5 -42.39 -23.11 2.53
N ALA A 6 -43.20 -22.94 3.59
CA ALA A 6 -43.30 -21.70 4.35
C ALA A 6 -42.40 -21.61 5.60
N VAL A 7 -41.60 -22.65 5.91
CA VAL A 7 -40.80 -22.72 7.16
C VAL A 7 -39.31 -22.40 6.95
N ASN A 8 -38.82 -22.41 5.71
CA ASN A 8 -37.48 -21.92 5.41
C ASN A 8 -37.59 -20.49 4.90
N GLY A 9 -37.40 -19.55 5.82
CA GLY A 9 -37.52 -18.12 5.63
C GLY A 9 -36.85 -17.62 4.36
N TYR A 10 -37.53 -16.65 3.73
CA TYR A 10 -37.00 -15.68 2.77
C TYR A 10 -35.79 -16.17 1.99
N ALA A 11 -36.05 -16.66 0.77
CA ALA A 11 -35.06 -16.58 -0.30
C ALA A 11 -34.68 -15.09 -0.47
N ALA A 12 -33.67 -14.65 0.27
CA ALA A 12 -33.02 -13.37 0.05
C ALA A 12 -32.67 -13.36 -1.45
N LYS A 13 -33.15 -12.34 -2.17
CA LYS A 13 -32.70 -12.07 -3.54
C LYS A 13 -31.18 -12.23 -3.54
N ASN A 14 -30.64 -12.95 -4.52
CA ASN A 14 -29.20 -13.10 -4.73
C ASN A 14 -28.54 -11.73 -5.01
N ILE A 15 -28.47 -10.85 -4.02
CA ILE A 15 -27.86 -9.52 -4.12
C ILE A 15 -26.36 -9.75 -4.04
N VAL A 16 -25.72 -9.91 -5.19
CA VAL A 16 -24.25 -10.00 -5.20
C VAL A 16 -23.70 -8.62 -4.95
N TRP A 17 -22.96 -8.44 -3.85
CA TRP A 17 -22.32 -7.17 -3.54
C TRP A 17 -21.33 -6.77 -4.64
N LYS A 18 -21.39 -5.51 -5.01
CA LYS A 18 -20.44 -4.85 -5.90
C LYS A 18 -19.81 -3.71 -5.14
N LEU A 19 -18.48 -3.67 -5.12
CA LEU A 19 -17.72 -2.53 -4.62
C LEU A 19 -17.12 -1.80 -5.82
N SER A 20 -17.37 -0.50 -5.89
CA SER A 20 -16.63 0.45 -6.72
C SER A 20 -15.52 1.11 -5.89
N ASP A 21 -14.72 1.98 -6.52
CA ASP A 21 -13.85 2.93 -5.83
C ASP A 21 -12.72 2.31 -4.98
N LEU A 22 -12.36 1.05 -5.23
CA LEU A 22 -11.10 0.51 -4.74
C LEU A 22 -9.94 1.18 -5.48
N GLY A 23 -8.99 1.73 -4.74
CA GLY A 23 -7.75 2.30 -5.30
C GLY A 23 -6.93 1.24 -6.04
N PRO A 24 -5.97 1.63 -6.88
CA PRO A 24 -5.16 0.67 -7.64
C PRO A 24 -4.41 -0.27 -6.70
N THR A 25 -4.18 -1.51 -7.12
CA THR A 25 -3.23 -2.38 -6.40
C THR A 25 -1.80 -1.87 -6.60
N PRO A 26 -0.83 -2.24 -5.73
CA PRO A 26 0.56 -1.85 -5.90
C PRO A 26 1.13 -2.22 -7.27
N GLU A 27 0.71 -3.35 -7.83
CA GLU A 27 1.13 -3.83 -9.15
C GLU A 27 0.55 -2.99 -10.29
N GLU A 28 -0.74 -2.68 -10.22
CA GLU A 28 -1.41 -1.82 -11.20
C GLU A 28 -0.78 -0.42 -11.21
N GLU A 29 -0.52 0.12 -10.02
CA GLU A 29 0.10 1.44 -9.88
C GLU A 29 1.57 1.44 -10.31
N TRP A 30 2.28 0.35 -10.03
CA TRP A 30 3.65 0.13 -10.47
C TRP A 30 3.76 0.16 -12.00
N ASP A 31 2.96 -0.64 -12.69
CA ASP A 31 2.97 -0.73 -14.15
C ASP A 31 2.57 0.62 -14.78
N ARG A 32 1.52 1.26 -14.24
CA ARG A 32 1.04 2.57 -14.70
C ARG A 32 2.11 3.65 -14.57
N LEU A 33 2.73 3.76 -13.39
CA LEU A 33 3.71 4.82 -13.14
C LEU A 33 5.04 4.54 -13.85
N GLN A 34 5.46 3.27 -13.98
CA GLN A 34 6.62 2.90 -14.78
C GLN A 34 6.44 3.33 -16.25
N SER A 35 5.24 3.10 -16.81
CA SER A 35 4.90 3.56 -18.16
C SER A 35 4.90 5.09 -18.27
N PHE A 36 4.30 5.79 -17.29
CA PHE A 36 4.26 7.26 -17.29
C PHE A 36 5.66 7.89 -17.23
N LEU A 37 6.54 7.34 -16.40
CA LEU A 37 7.92 7.82 -16.25
C LEU A 37 8.81 7.46 -17.46
N GLY A 38 8.30 6.63 -18.37
CA GLY A 38 9.03 6.16 -19.54
C GLY A 38 10.32 5.45 -19.14
N ILE A 39 10.28 4.61 -18.11
CA ILE A 39 11.44 3.79 -17.70
C ILE A 39 11.56 2.65 -18.71
N GLY A 40 12.61 2.70 -19.54
CA GLY A 40 12.81 1.75 -20.62
C GLY A 40 14.22 1.18 -20.67
N LYS A 41 14.50 0.46 -21.78
CA LYS A 41 15.80 -0.19 -22.01
C LYS A 41 16.99 0.75 -21.87
N ALA A 42 16.89 1.96 -22.41
CA ALA A 42 17.96 2.95 -22.34
C ALA A 42 18.25 3.38 -20.89
N ASP A 43 17.22 3.56 -20.05
CA ASP A 43 17.40 3.85 -18.62
C ASP A 43 18.12 2.70 -17.92
N PHE A 44 17.79 1.43 -18.24
CA PHE A 44 18.46 0.27 -17.65
C PHE A 44 19.92 0.16 -18.05
N GLU A 45 20.25 0.42 -19.32
CA GLU A 45 21.64 0.37 -19.80
C GLU A 45 22.52 1.37 -19.06
N VAL A 46 22.05 2.61 -18.88
CA VAL A 46 22.83 3.63 -18.15
C VAL A 46 22.85 3.39 -16.65
N MET A 47 21.77 2.89 -16.04
CA MET A 47 21.77 2.52 -14.61
C MET A 47 22.74 1.35 -14.37
N LEU A 48 22.68 0.30 -15.20
CA LEU A 48 23.53 -0.88 -15.07
C LEU A 48 25.03 -0.52 -15.13
N ALA A 49 25.41 0.40 -16.01
CA ALA A 49 26.79 0.91 -16.10
C ALA A 49 27.29 1.61 -14.83
N THR A 50 26.39 1.97 -13.92
CA THR A 50 26.69 2.67 -12.67
C THR A 50 26.46 1.84 -11.41
N VAL A 51 25.93 0.60 -11.55
CA VAL A 51 25.63 -0.27 -10.41
C VAL A 51 26.88 -0.62 -9.61
N GLU A 52 27.99 -0.99 -10.25
CA GLU A 52 29.19 -1.43 -9.53
C GLU A 52 29.78 -0.33 -8.62
N PRO A 53 30.02 0.92 -9.10
CA PRO A 53 30.44 2.02 -8.24
C PRO A 53 29.49 2.28 -7.07
N LEU A 54 28.17 2.27 -7.31
CA LEU A 54 27.16 2.47 -6.28
C LEU A 54 27.17 1.33 -5.25
N PHE A 55 27.34 0.08 -5.70
CA PHE A 55 27.36 -1.08 -4.84
C PHE A 55 28.60 -1.10 -3.94
N ARG A 56 29.78 -0.77 -4.50
CA ARG A 56 31.05 -0.68 -3.76
C ARG A 56 30.93 0.22 -2.53
N ARG A 57 30.20 1.32 -2.65
CA ARG A 57 30.02 2.34 -1.60
C ARG A 57 28.63 2.33 -0.97
N GLY A 58 27.82 1.31 -1.24
CA GLY A 58 26.45 1.22 -0.72
C GLY A 58 26.38 1.17 0.80
N HIS A 59 27.40 0.61 1.46
CA HIS A 59 27.50 0.59 2.91
C HIS A 59 27.66 2.00 3.51
N GLU A 60 28.42 2.89 2.85
CA GLU A 60 28.58 4.29 3.26
C GLU A 60 27.26 5.05 3.18
N LEU A 61 26.47 4.81 2.13
CA LEU A 61 25.13 5.37 2.00
C LEU A 61 24.23 4.94 3.16
N VAL A 62 24.21 3.65 3.50
CA VAL A 62 23.38 3.14 4.60
C VAL A 62 23.80 3.74 5.93
N VAL A 63 25.10 3.74 6.24
CA VAL A 63 25.63 4.30 7.49
C VAL A 63 25.37 5.80 7.56
N GLY A 64 25.79 6.55 6.54
CA GLY A 64 25.66 8.00 6.47
C GLY A 64 24.20 8.47 6.53
N THR A 65 23.26 7.72 5.95
CA THR A 65 21.83 8.06 6.08
C THR A 65 21.37 8.03 7.53
N TYR A 66 21.69 6.98 8.29
CA TYR A 66 21.27 6.91 9.68
C TYR A 66 22.04 7.86 10.60
N ASP A 67 23.30 8.14 10.29
CA ASP A 67 24.07 9.15 11.01
C ASP A 67 23.46 10.55 10.80
N TYR A 68 23.00 10.87 9.58
CA TYR A 68 22.25 12.09 9.30
C TYR A 68 20.93 12.15 10.08
N LEU A 69 20.13 11.09 10.05
CA LEU A 69 18.85 11.03 10.77
C LEU A 69 19.02 11.13 12.29
N LEU A 70 20.13 10.62 12.84
CA LEU A 70 20.46 10.72 14.25
C LEU A 70 20.85 12.16 14.64
N ASN A 71 21.53 12.88 13.75
CA ASN A 71 22.00 14.25 14.00
C ASN A 71 20.92 15.32 13.78
N HIS A 72 19.85 15.00 13.04
CA HIS A 72 18.72 15.91 12.87
C HIS A 72 17.69 15.72 14.00
N HIS A 73 17.43 16.79 14.76
CA HIS A 73 16.63 16.73 16.00
C HIS A 73 15.27 16.07 15.80
N ASP A 74 14.47 16.52 14.84
CA ASP A 74 13.11 15.98 14.63
C ASP A 74 13.11 14.47 14.35
N THR A 75 14.04 13.99 13.52
CA THR A 75 14.11 12.57 13.17
C THR A 75 14.67 11.75 14.32
N ALA A 76 15.57 12.30 15.12
CA ALA A 76 16.02 11.67 16.37
C ALA A 76 14.86 11.51 17.36
N VAL A 77 14.00 12.53 17.53
CA VAL A 77 12.79 12.46 18.37
C VAL A 77 11.82 11.39 17.86
N ILE A 78 11.52 11.40 16.55
CA ILE A 78 10.64 10.39 15.94
C ILE A 78 11.14 8.96 16.18
N LEU A 79 12.46 8.76 16.14
CA LEU A 79 13.09 7.46 16.32
C LEU A 79 13.35 7.09 17.78
N GLY A 80 13.16 8.01 18.73
CA GLY A 80 13.49 7.86 20.15
C GLY A 80 14.99 7.77 20.42
N TRP A 81 15.79 8.51 19.64
CA TRP A 81 17.25 8.49 19.64
C TRP A 81 17.89 9.78 20.16
N GLU A 82 17.14 10.63 20.88
CA GLU A 82 17.63 11.92 21.40
C GLU A 82 18.84 11.76 22.34
N LYS A 83 18.99 10.59 22.97
CA LYS A 83 20.10 10.24 23.86
C LYS A 83 21.09 9.26 23.22
N GLY A 84 21.03 9.12 21.89
CA GLY A 84 21.78 8.12 21.13
C GLY A 84 20.89 6.97 20.65
N ALA A 85 21.28 6.38 19.52
CA ALA A 85 20.52 5.30 18.92
C ALA A 85 20.62 4.00 19.75
N ASN A 86 19.49 3.32 19.93
CA ASN A 86 19.50 1.95 20.44
C ASN A 86 20.23 1.04 19.41
N PRO A 87 21.30 0.30 19.81
CA PRO A 87 22.10 -0.47 18.86
C PRO A 87 21.33 -1.52 18.07
N GLN A 88 20.40 -2.23 18.72
CA GLN A 88 19.60 -3.27 18.07
C GLN A 88 18.62 -2.65 17.07
N HIS A 89 17.99 -1.55 17.44
CA HIS A 89 17.07 -0.82 16.56
C HIS A 89 17.80 -0.23 15.36
N LEU A 90 18.97 0.37 15.56
CA LEU A 90 19.81 0.89 14.48
C LEU A 90 20.24 -0.22 13.52
N ALA A 91 20.71 -1.36 14.04
CA ALA A 91 21.12 -2.50 13.23
C ALA A 91 19.96 -3.06 12.38
N GLU A 92 18.77 -3.17 12.95
CA GLU A 92 17.57 -3.59 12.24
C GLU A 92 17.19 -2.60 11.12
N ARG A 93 17.21 -1.30 11.41
CA ARG A 93 16.92 -0.25 10.43
C ARG A 93 17.93 -0.25 9.27
N ARG A 94 19.23 -0.34 9.58
CA ARG A 94 20.31 -0.50 8.58
C ARG A 94 20.10 -1.75 7.73
N ARG A 95 19.73 -2.88 8.32
CA ARG A 95 19.43 -4.11 7.57
C ARG A 95 18.30 -3.93 6.57
N PHE A 96 17.19 -3.30 6.97
CA PHE A 96 16.08 -3.04 6.04
C PHE A 96 16.50 -2.14 4.88
N PHE A 97 17.25 -1.07 5.17
CA PHE A 97 17.80 -0.20 4.13
C PHE A 97 18.71 -0.99 3.19
N THR A 98 19.67 -1.75 3.71
CA THR A 98 20.60 -2.55 2.90
C THR A 98 19.87 -3.50 1.96
N VAL A 99 18.80 -4.16 2.42
CA VAL A 99 18.00 -5.05 1.57
C VAL A 99 17.31 -4.26 0.44
N TRP A 100 16.69 -3.11 0.76
CA TRP A 100 16.08 -2.26 -0.25
C TRP A 100 17.11 -1.73 -1.27
N LEU A 101 18.27 -1.29 -0.80
CA LEU A 101 19.35 -0.79 -1.65
C LEU A 101 19.88 -1.91 -2.56
N ALA A 102 20.07 -3.12 -2.04
CA ALA A 102 20.51 -4.26 -2.84
C ALA A 102 19.49 -4.63 -3.94
N ARG A 103 18.19 -4.61 -3.63
CA ARG A 103 17.13 -4.83 -4.64
C ARG A 103 17.10 -3.71 -5.69
N THR A 104 17.27 -2.46 -5.26
CA THR A 104 17.30 -1.28 -6.14
C THR A 104 18.49 -1.33 -7.09
N LEU A 105 19.69 -1.59 -6.58
CA LEU A 105 20.91 -1.72 -7.38
C LEU A 105 20.92 -2.99 -8.23
N GLY A 106 20.21 -4.03 -7.79
CA GLY A 106 19.93 -5.23 -8.59
C GLY A 106 18.87 -5.01 -9.68
N LEU A 107 18.34 -3.80 -9.83
CA LEU A 107 17.29 -3.43 -10.79
C LEU A 107 16.07 -4.37 -10.72
N ASP A 108 15.69 -4.76 -9.50
CA ASP A 108 14.47 -5.53 -9.28
C ASP A 108 13.25 -4.66 -9.60
N LEU A 109 12.48 -5.05 -10.61
CA LEU A 109 11.24 -4.37 -11.01
C LEU A 109 10.02 -5.28 -10.89
N SER A 110 10.14 -6.32 -10.08
CA SER A 110 9.07 -7.28 -9.88
C SER A 110 7.89 -6.64 -9.14
N HIS A 111 6.70 -7.20 -9.37
CA HIS A 111 5.52 -6.91 -8.55
C HIS A 111 5.71 -7.29 -7.08
N ASP A 112 6.68 -8.14 -6.74
CA ASP A 112 7.06 -8.37 -5.35
C ASP A 112 7.70 -7.12 -4.71
N LEU A 113 8.58 -6.41 -5.44
CA LEU A 113 9.14 -5.16 -4.94
C LEU A 113 8.06 -4.09 -4.80
N ALA A 114 7.10 -4.01 -5.74
CA ALA A 114 5.96 -3.09 -5.63
C ALA A 114 5.17 -3.31 -4.33
N ARG A 115 4.84 -4.57 -4.00
CA ARG A 115 4.19 -4.93 -2.73
C ARG A 115 5.05 -4.61 -1.51
N TYR A 116 6.36 -4.87 -1.60
CA TYR A 116 7.31 -4.58 -0.52
C TYR A 116 7.36 -3.08 -0.20
N LEU A 117 7.41 -2.22 -1.23
CA LEU A 117 7.43 -0.77 -1.08
C LEU A 117 6.10 -0.23 -0.53
N PHE A 118 4.97 -0.73 -1.03
CA PHE A 118 3.66 -0.40 -0.47
C PHE A 118 3.59 -0.75 1.03
N HIS A 119 4.05 -1.95 1.41
CA HIS A 119 4.11 -2.34 2.82
C HIS A 119 5.07 -1.47 3.63
N ALA A 120 6.23 -1.10 3.07
CA ALA A 120 7.15 -0.16 3.71
C ALA A 120 6.48 1.18 3.99
N GLY A 121 5.63 1.67 3.08
CA GLY A 121 4.76 2.83 3.29
C GLY A 121 3.87 2.72 4.53
N GLN A 122 3.16 1.59 4.66
CA GLN A 122 2.32 1.31 5.84
C GLN A 122 3.15 1.31 7.13
N VAL A 123 4.36 0.73 7.10
CA VAL A 123 5.25 0.68 8.26
C VAL A 123 5.67 2.10 8.70
N HIS A 124 5.97 3.00 7.76
CA HIS A 124 6.27 4.41 8.06
C HIS A 124 5.05 5.17 8.59
N ALA A 125 3.84 4.76 8.20
CA ALA A 125 2.59 5.32 8.73
C ALA A 125 2.22 4.82 10.14
N ALA A 126 3.16 4.23 10.89
CA ALA A 126 2.97 3.59 12.19
C ALA A 126 2.32 2.20 12.19
N HIS A 127 2.15 1.51 11.06
CA HIS A 127 1.55 0.17 11.06
C HIS A 127 2.56 -0.98 11.25
N GLY A 128 3.84 -0.65 11.48
CA GLY A 128 4.90 -1.61 11.81
C GLY A 128 4.93 -2.02 13.29
N PRO A 129 5.79 -2.99 13.68
CA PRO A 129 5.80 -3.54 15.05
C PRO A 129 6.04 -2.51 16.18
N ARG A 130 6.81 -1.45 15.89
CA ARG A 130 7.13 -0.38 16.86
C ARG A 130 6.13 0.77 16.86
N GLN A 131 5.17 0.77 15.94
CA GLN A 131 4.14 1.81 15.82
C GLN A 131 4.71 3.25 15.77
N ILE A 132 5.90 3.42 15.15
CA ILE A 132 6.52 4.73 14.97
C ILE A 132 5.94 5.38 13.71
N HIS A 133 5.31 6.53 13.88
CA HIS A 133 4.86 7.37 12.78
C HIS A 133 6.01 8.24 12.29
N VAL A 134 6.36 8.10 11.01
CA VAL A 134 7.31 8.98 10.32
C VAL A 134 6.50 9.89 9.40
N PRO A 135 6.51 11.22 9.59
CA PRO A 135 5.85 12.14 8.67
C PRO A 135 6.36 11.95 7.23
N GLU A 136 5.44 11.92 6.25
CA GLU A 136 5.75 11.64 4.84
C GLU A 136 6.85 12.54 4.25
N ARG A 137 6.93 13.80 4.71
CA ARG A 137 7.98 14.74 4.30
C ARG A 137 9.40 14.21 4.54
N TYR A 138 9.63 13.46 5.63
CA TYR A 138 10.96 12.88 5.91
C TYR A 138 11.21 11.64 5.07
N VAL A 139 10.18 10.91 4.66
CA VAL A 139 10.31 9.79 3.70
C VAL A 139 10.71 10.34 2.33
N THR A 140 10.00 11.36 1.83
CA THR A 140 10.33 12.06 0.59
C THR A 140 11.75 12.65 0.62
N GLY A 141 12.09 13.37 1.69
CA GLY A 141 13.44 13.92 1.87
C GLY A 141 14.53 12.85 1.87
N SER A 142 14.29 11.70 2.51
CA SER A 142 15.25 10.60 2.56
C SER A 142 15.53 10.00 1.18
N VAL A 143 14.52 9.86 0.33
CA VAL A 143 14.72 9.39 -1.06
C VAL A 143 15.54 10.40 -1.88
N SER A 144 15.31 11.70 -1.67
CA SER A 144 16.14 12.75 -2.29
C SER A 144 17.60 12.69 -1.82
N LEU A 145 17.86 12.40 -0.54
CA LEU A 145 19.21 12.22 0.00
C LEU A 145 19.91 11.01 -0.64
N VAL A 146 19.19 9.93 -0.92
CA VAL A 146 19.74 8.78 -1.66
C VAL A 146 20.18 9.21 -3.06
N ASN A 147 19.34 9.92 -3.81
CA ASN A 147 19.68 10.36 -5.16
C ASN A 147 20.89 11.31 -5.15
N ALA A 148 20.95 12.25 -4.19
CA ALA A 148 22.10 13.13 -4.02
C ALA A 148 23.39 12.36 -3.68
N THR A 149 23.28 11.31 -2.86
CA THR A 149 24.41 10.44 -2.53
C THR A 149 24.87 9.62 -3.74
N PHE A 150 23.95 9.13 -4.58
CA PHE A 150 24.29 8.49 -5.85
C PHE A 150 25.07 9.46 -6.74
N ALA A 151 24.61 10.71 -6.87
CA ALA A 151 25.33 11.73 -7.64
C ALA A 151 26.74 11.97 -7.12
N LYS A 152 26.91 12.08 -5.80
CA LYS A 152 28.22 12.22 -5.17
C LYS A 152 29.13 11.03 -5.47
N ILE A 153 28.65 9.81 -5.24
CA ILE A 153 29.43 8.58 -5.48
C ILE A 153 29.85 8.49 -6.94
N LEU A 154 28.94 8.73 -7.89
CA LEU A 154 29.26 8.63 -9.32
C LEU A 154 30.20 9.74 -9.80
N MET A 155 30.11 10.94 -9.23
CA MET A 155 31.07 12.00 -9.51
C MET A 155 32.49 11.62 -9.03
N GLU A 156 32.60 10.97 -7.87
CA GLU A 156 33.88 10.56 -7.28
C GLU A 156 34.47 9.31 -7.96
N GLU A 157 33.65 8.31 -8.28
CA GLU A 157 34.09 7.03 -8.85
C GLU A 157 34.16 7.02 -10.39
N MET A 158 33.44 7.92 -11.06
CA MET A 158 33.36 7.99 -12.53
C MET A 158 33.55 9.42 -13.04
N PRO A 159 34.65 10.11 -12.67
CA PRO A 159 34.85 11.52 -13.00
C PRO A 159 34.86 11.74 -14.52
N GLY A 160 34.02 12.66 -15.00
CA GLY A 160 33.91 13.01 -16.42
C GLY A 160 33.27 11.94 -17.30
N ASN A 161 32.77 10.83 -16.74
CA ASN A 161 32.15 9.79 -17.56
C ASN A 161 30.80 10.28 -18.13
N PRO A 162 30.62 10.27 -19.47
CA PRO A 162 29.42 10.82 -20.11
C PRO A 162 28.13 10.05 -19.78
N VAL A 163 28.21 8.84 -19.20
CA VAL A 163 27.02 8.06 -18.81
C VAL A 163 26.33 8.63 -17.55
N VAL A 164 27.07 9.33 -16.69
CA VAL A 164 26.62 9.71 -15.35
C VAL A 164 25.37 10.60 -15.36
N PRO A 165 25.25 11.66 -16.20
CA PRO A 165 24.03 12.47 -16.23
C PRO A 165 22.78 11.67 -16.60
N ALA A 166 22.88 10.78 -17.60
CA ALA A 166 21.78 9.94 -18.03
C ALA A 166 21.41 8.88 -16.96
N ALA A 167 22.42 8.31 -16.29
CA ALA A 167 22.22 7.39 -15.18
C ALA A 167 21.50 8.07 -14.01
N LEU A 168 21.89 9.28 -13.62
CA LEU A 168 21.24 10.03 -12.53
C LEU A 168 19.79 10.41 -12.86
N ALA A 169 19.50 10.77 -14.11
CA ALA A 169 18.12 10.98 -14.55
C ALA A 169 17.29 9.69 -14.43
N SER A 170 17.88 8.55 -14.80
CA SER A 170 17.24 7.23 -14.74
C SER A 170 17.01 6.76 -13.30
N TRP A 171 18.02 6.92 -12.42
CA TRP A 171 17.87 6.64 -10.99
C TRP A 171 16.81 7.52 -10.34
N ASN A 172 16.73 8.80 -10.71
CA ASN A 172 15.68 9.69 -10.23
C ASN A 172 14.27 9.20 -10.60
N LYS A 173 14.06 8.72 -11.84
CA LYS A 173 12.79 8.10 -12.25
C LYS A 173 12.46 6.88 -11.38
N LEU A 174 13.40 5.96 -11.23
CA LEU A 174 13.19 4.73 -10.45
C LEU A 174 12.93 5.02 -8.97
N LEU A 175 13.68 5.94 -8.37
CA LEU A 175 13.47 6.37 -6.98
C LEU A 175 12.14 7.09 -6.79
N SER A 176 11.68 7.84 -7.79
CA SER A 176 10.34 8.46 -7.79
C SER A 176 9.23 7.42 -7.83
N LEU A 177 9.39 6.37 -8.66
CA LEU A 177 8.50 5.21 -8.67
C LEU A 177 8.44 4.56 -7.28
N HIS A 178 9.60 4.32 -6.66
CA HIS A 178 9.66 3.72 -5.32
C HIS A 178 8.98 4.58 -4.25
N LEU A 179 9.24 5.89 -4.26
CA LEU A 179 8.64 6.84 -3.34
C LEU A 179 7.12 6.86 -3.47
N HIS A 180 6.58 6.86 -4.70
CA HIS A 180 5.15 6.85 -4.93
C HIS A 180 4.47 5.61 -4.37
N LEU A 181 5.06 4.42 -4.55
CA LEU A 181 4.50 3.19 -4.00
C LEU A 181 4.50 3.19 -2.46
N MET A 182 5.56 3.74 -1.84
CA MET A 182 5.57 3.96 -0.39
C MET A 182 4.49 4.98 0.03
N LEU A 183 4.27 6.05 -0.74
CA LEU A 183 3.23 7.04 -0.45
C LEU A 183 1.83 6.43 -0.54
N LEU A 184 1.55 5.61 -1.55
CA LEU A 184 0.28 4.90 -1.69
C LEU A 184 -0.02 4.03 -0.46
N GLY A 185 0.99 3.26 -0.02
CA GLY A 185 0.88 2.45 1.20
C GLY A 185 0.71 3.28 2.46
N TYR A 186 1.43 4.40 2.55
CA TYR A 186 1.34 5.35 3.64
C TYR A 186 -0.06 5.94 3.77
N GLN A 187 -0.61 6.50 2.69
CA GLN A 187 -1.94 7.10 2.64
C GLN A 187 -3.03 6.09 2.97
N THR A 188 -2.89 4.86 2.48
CA THR A 188 -3.82 3.78 2.79
C THR A 188 -3.84 3.45 4.28
N ALA A 189 -2.67 3.43 4.94
CA ALA A 189 -2.58 3.25 6.38
C ALA A 189 -3.15 4.46 7.14
N ARG A 190 -2.89 5.69 6.70
CA ARG A 190 -3.52 6.88 7.30
C ARG A 190 -5.05 6.86 7.17
N ALA A 191 -5.58 6.44 6.02
CA ALA A 191 -7.02 6.30 5.82
C ALA A 191 -7.64 5.20 6.69
N TRP A 192 -6.86 4.18 7.07
CA TRP A 192 -7.29 3.15 8.02
C TRP A 192 -7.46 3.71 9.44
N ASP A 193 -6.62 4.66 9.82
CA ASP A 193 -6.65 5.34 11.13
C ASP A 193 -7.54 6.58 11.19
N ASP A 194 -8.05 7.03 10.04
CA ASP A 194 -8.85 8.25 9.95
C ASP A 194 -10.29 8.03 10.42
N GLY A 195 -10.74 8.76 11.44
CA GLY A 195 -12.13 8.70 11.93
C GLY A 195 -12.24 8.77 13.44
N GLU A 196 -13.47 8.98 13.92
CA GLU A 196 -13.75 9.23 15.33
C GLU A 196 -13.96 7.95 16.15
N HIS A 197 -14.34 6.85 15.51
CA HIS A 197 -14.80 5.65 16.22
C HIS A 197 -13.98 4.42 15.82
N PRO A 198 -13.27 3.79 16.79
CA PRO A 198 -12.54 2.55 16.53
C PRO A 198 -13.51 1.37 16.43
N ILE A 199 -13.32 0.54 15.42
CA ILE A 199 -14.08 -0.69 15.15
C ILE A 199 -13.13 -1.88 15.14
N GLU A 200 -13.43 -2.89 15.97
CA GLU A 200 -12.65 -4.12 16.00
C GLU A 200 -13.00 -5.01 14.81
N LEU A 201 -12.00 -5.32 13.99
CA LEU A 201 -12.06 -6.34 12.96
C LEU A 201 -11.42 -7.62 13.49
N SER A 202 -12.16 -8.72 13.44
CA SER A 202 -11.66 -10.07 13.70
C SER A 202 -11.52 -10.85 12.41
N PHE A 203 -10.38 -11.50 12.21
CA PHE A 203 -10.03 -12.21 10.99
C PHE A 203 -10.04 -13.72 11.20
N PHE A 204 -10.52 -14.46 10.20
CA PHE A 204 -10.66 -15.91 10.27
C PHE A 204 -10.08 -16.62 9.03
N GLY A 205 -9.73 -17.90 9.18
CA GLY A 205 -9.29 -18.75 8.07
C GLY A 205 -8.13 -18.15 7.26
N ARG A 206 -8.27 -18.13 5.93
CA ARG A 206 -7.25 -17.58 5.02
C ARG A 206 -6.99 -16.08 5.22
N VAL A 207 -7.95 -15.32 5.74
CA VAL A 207 -7.77 -13.87 6.00
C VAL A 207 -6.59 -13.64 6.96
N ARG A 208 -6.42 -14.48 7.98
CA ARG A 208 -5.29 -14.40 8.93
C ARG A 208 -3.93 -14.55 8.25
N ARG A 209 -3.84 -15.24 7.11
CA ARG A 209 -2.58 -15.40 6.36
C ARG A 209 -2.20 -14.10 5.64
N TYR A 210 -3.20 -13.38 5.12
CA TYR A 210 -3.01 -12.09 4.47
C TYR A 210 -2.67 -10.99 5.48
N THR A 211 -3.43 -10.92 6.58
CA THR A 211 -3.27 -9.86 7.58
C THR A 211 -2.11 -10.11 8.56
N ARG A 212 -1.68 -11.37 8.72
CA ARG A 212 -0.73 -11.84 9.74
C ARG A 212 -1.14 -11.46 11.17
N ARG A 213 -2.43 -11.18 11.38
CA ARG A 213 -3.01 -10.75 12.65
C ARG A 213 -4.35 -11.45 12.84
N GLU A 214 -4.72 -11.68 14.10
CA GLU A 214 -6.06 -12.18 14.42
C GLU A 214 -7.11 -11.08 14.46
N LYS A 215 -6.70 -9.88 14.87
CA LYS A 215 -7.55 -8.71 15.01
C LYS A 215 -6.81 -7.44 14.63
N MET A 216 -7.56 -6.45 14.17
CA MET A 216 -7.09 -5.07 13.96
C MET A 216 -8.21 -4.09 14.28
N ILE A 217 -7.84 -2.86 14.64
CA ILE A 217 -8.78 -1.77 14.84
C ILE A 217 -8.72 -0.87 13.61
N ILE A 218 -9.87 -0.59 13.00
CA ILE A 218 -10.02 0.43 11.95
C ILE A 218 -10.82 1.59 12.51
N HIS A 219 -10.50 2.83 12.14
CA HIS A 219 -11.31 3.99 12.51
C HIS A 219 -12.27 4.34 11.37
N LEU A 220 -13.48 4.75 11.73
CA LEU A 220 -14.49 5.20 10.79
C LEU A 220 -15.03 6.58 11.19
N PRO A 221 -15.48 7.40 10.23
CA PRO A 221 -16.24 8.61 10.52
C PRO A 221 -17.58 8.25 11.18
N LYS A 222 -18.20 9.25 11.83
CA LYS A 222 -19.56 9.12 12.35
C LYS A 222 -20.53 8.69 11.24
N ASN A 223 -21.39 7.71 11.54
CA ASN A 223 -22.29 7.08 10.57
C ASN A 223 -21.58 6.40 9.38
N GLY A 224 -20.33 5.95 9.57
CA GLY A 224 -19.59 5.19 8.56
C GLY A 224 -20.36 3.94 8.12
N ARG A 225 -20.39 3.69 6.80
CA ARG A 225 -21.09 2.56 6.20
C ARG A 225 -20.17 1.34 6.08
N MET A 226 -20.75 0.15 5.99
CA MET A 226 -20.02 -1.09 5.69
C MET A 226 -19.20 -0.96 4.39
N GLU A 227 -19.74 -0.30 3.37
CA GLU A 227 -19.01 0.00 2.14
C GLU A 227 -17.68 0.71 2.39
N THR A 228 -17.69 1.81 3.16
CA THR A 228 -16.50 2.58 3.49
C THR A 228 -15.45 1.72 4.21
N LEU A 229 -15.90 0.89 5.15
CA LEU A 229 -15.01 -0.04 5.86
C LEU A 229 -14.37 -1.05 4.91
N LEU A 230 -15.17 -1.64 4.02
CA LEU A 230 -14.67 -2.65 3.08
C LEU A 230 -13.73 -2.04 2.04
N ILE A 231 -14.01 -0.82 1.55
CA ILE A 231 -13.11 -0.09 0.67
C ILE A 231 -11.76 0.14 1.35
N ARG A 232 -11.76 0.67 2.58
CA ARG A 232 -10.52 0.86 3.36
C ARG A 232 -9.81 -0.47 3.61
N PHE A 233 -10.55 -1.52 3.93
CA PHE A 233 -10.00 -2.86 4.14
C PHE A 233 -9.28 -3.41 2.91
N PHE A 234 -9.91 -3.35 1.74
CA PHE A 234 -9.32 -3.87 0.49
C PHE A 234 -8.30 -2.94 -0.15
N ASN A 235 -8.30 -1.65 0.18
CA ASN A 235 -7.18 -0.77 -0.12
C ASN A 235 -5.97 -1.13 0.73
N TYR A 236 -6.17 -1.42 2.02
CA TYR A 236 -5.11 -1.81 2.94
C TYR A 236 -4.54 -3.22 2.67
N PHE A 237 -5.38 -4.16 2.27
CA PHE A 237 -5.00 -5.53 1.89
C PHE A 237 -5.35 -5.81 0.42
N PRO A 238 -4.68 -5.16 -0.56
CA PRO A 238 -5.04 -5.28 -1.97
C PRO A 238 -4.80 -6.70 -2.52
N ASN A 239 -3.85 -7.43 -1.94
CA ASN A 239 -3.56 -8.83 -2.27
C ASN A 239 -4.71 -9.80 -1.94
N MET A 240 -5.70 -9.40 -1.14
CA MET A 240 -6.87 -10.22 -0.87
C MET A 240 -7.92 -10.16 -1.99
N ARG A 241 -7.90 -9.11 -2.82
CA ARG A 241 -8.95 -8.87 -3.81
C ARG A 241 -9.12 -10.03 -4.80
N PRO A 242 -8.05 -10.66 -5.36
CA PRO A 242 -8.21 -11.77 -6.29
C PRO A 242 -8.85 -13.03 -5.70
N ASP A 243 -8.80 -13.18 -4.37
CA ASP A 243 -9.46 -14.28 -3.66
C ASP A 243 -10.95 -14.00 -3.46
N VAL A 244 -11.31 -12.73 -3.22
CA VAL A 244 -12.66 -12.31 -2.81
C VAL A 244 -13.53 -11.84 -3.97
N PHE A 245 -12.94 -11.26 -5.02
CA PHE A 245 -13.67 -10.58 -6.09
C PHE A 245 -13.44 -11.20 -7.46
N ASP A 246 -14.48 -11.16 -8.28
CA ASP A 246 -14.37 -11.18 -9.73
C ASP A 246 -14.40 -9.73 -10.22
N ILE A 247 -13.59 -9.43 -11.26
CA ILE A 247 -13.58 -8.11 -11.88
C ILE A 247 -14.67 -8.05 -12.94
N GLU A 248 -15.52 -7.03 -12.86
CA GLU A 248 -16.49 -6.65 -13.89
C GLU A 248 -16.15 -5.24 -14.39
N TRP A 249 -16.51 -4.94 -15.64
CA TRP A 249 -16.39 -3.61 -16.21
C TRP A 249 -17.79 -3.10 -16.52
N LEU A 250 -18.20 -2.01 -15.86
CA LEU A 250 -19.49 -1.38 -16.09
C LEU A 250 -19.30 -0.16 -16.98
N GLY A 251 -20.05 -0.12 -18.08
CA GLY A 251 -20.17 1.09 -18.89
C GLY A 251 -21.10 2.08 -18.19
N GLN A 252 -20.63 3.31 -17.99
CA GLN A 252 -21.45 4.44 -17.58
C GLN A 252 -21.36 5.54 -18.63
N ASP A 253 -22.50 6.14 -18.91
CA ASP A 253 -22.60 7.33 -19.74
C ASP A 253 -22.23 8.55 -18.90
N ARG A 254 -21.16 9.26 -19.28
CA ARG A 254 -20.79 10.54 -18.69
C ARG A 254 -20.98 11.64 -19.72
N LEU A 255 -21.56 12.76 -19.29
CA LEU A 255 -21.62 13.97 -20.11
C LEU A 255 -20.31 14.75 -19.96
N ASP A 256 -19.75 15.20 -21.07
CA ASP A 256 -18.67 16.21 -21.07
C ASP A 256 -19.23 17.62 -20.81
N ASP A 257 -18.34 18.60 -20.75
CA ASP A 257 -18.68 20.00 -20.49
C ASP A 257 -19.59 20.60 -21.58
N ASP A 258 -19.62 20.00 -22.77
CA ASP A 258 -20.48 20.38 -23.91
C ASP A 258 -21.80 19.57 -23.97
N GLY A 259 -22.06 18.71 -22.97
CA GLY A 259 -23.26 17.89 -22.88
C GLY A 259 -23.29 16.68 -23.82
N ARG A 260 -22.14 16.27 -24.38
CA ARG A 260 -22.02 15.06 -25.21
C ARG A 260 -21.78 13.84 -24.33
N THR A 261 -22.47 12.75 -24.67
CA THR A 261 -22.35 11.49 -23.94
C THR A 261 -21.11 10.72 -24.38
N TRP A 262 -20.26 10.37 -23.42
CA TRP A 262 -19.12 9.49 -23.59
C TRP A 262 -19.27 8.27 -22.70
N LEU A 263 -19.04 7.10 -23.27
CA LEU A 263 -18.99 5.86 -22.51
C LEU A 263 -17.67 5.80 -21.73
N ILE A 264 -17.76 5.74 -20.41
CA ILE A 264 -16.63 5.46 -19.53
C ILE A 264 -16.82 4.06 -18.97
N THR A 265 -15.77 3.25 -19.01
CA THR A 265 -15.77 1.94 -18.36
C THR A 265 -15.15 2.05 -16.98
N GLU A 266 -15.93 1.73 -15.96
CA GLU A 266 -15.46 1.69 -14.58
C GLU A 266 -15.23 0.24 -14.14
N LYS A 267 -14.10 0.02 -13.48
CA LYS A 267 -13.75 -1.28 -12.90
C LYS A 267 -14.59 -1.49 -11.63
N THR A 268 -15.34 -2.57 -11.58
CA THR A 268 -16.17 -2.94 -10.42
C THR A 268 -15.77 -4.30 -9.89
N TYR A 269 -15.85 -4.47 -8.57
CA TYR A 269 -15.45 -5.70 -7.89
C TYR A 269 -16.68 -6.43 -7.37
N ARG A 270 -17.03 -7.54 -8.02
CA ARG A 270 -18.16 -8.37 -7.63
C ARG A 270 -17.73 -9.42 -6.63
N ALA A 271 -18.32 -9.44 -5.44
CA ALA A 271 -18.00 -10.41 -4.40
C ALA A 271 -18.30 -11.84 -4.85
N ARG A 272 -17.34 -12.75 -4.67
CA ARG A 272 -17.53 -14.18 -4.90
C ARG A 272 -18.48 -14.78 -3.87
N ARG A 273 -19.20 -15.81 -4.29
CA ARG A 273 -20.12 -16.56 -3.41
C ARG A 273 -19.35 -17.15 -2.23
N GLY A 274 -20.03 -17.20 -1.07
CA GLY A 274 -19.49 -17.79 0.15
C GLY A 274 -18.53 -16.90 0.94
N TRP A 275 -18.24 -15.68 0.47
CA TRP A 275 -17.60 -14.67 1.33
C TRP A 275 -18.60 -14.19 2.38
N ARG A 276 -18.15 -14.09 3.64
CA ARG A 276 -19.01 -13.71 4.76
C ARG A 276 -18.35 -12.62 5.58
N VAL A 277 -19.12 -11.57 5.83
CA VAL A 277 -18.78 -10.47 6.73
C VAL A 277 -19.88 -10.37 7.75
N LEU A 278 -19.55 -10.54 9.03
CA LEU A 278 -20.52 -10.50 10.10
C LEU A 278 -20.39 -9.18 10.87
N LEU A 279 -21.51 -8.53 11.16
CA LEU A 279 -21.64 -7.42 12.10
C LEU A 279 -22.32 -7.94 13.36
N ASN A 280 -21.62 -7.89 14.49
CA ASN A 280 -22.11 -8.41 15.77
C ASN A 280 -22.64 -9.86 15.69
N GLY A 281 -21.98 -10.69 14.87
CA GLY A 281 -22.33 -12.09 14.66
C GLY A 281 -23.43 -12.35 13.62
N ARG A 282 -24.03 -11.31 13.04
CA ARG A 282 -25.04 -11.42 11.98
C ARG A 282 -24.43 -11.16 10.62
N ASP A 283 -24.76 -11.97 9.63
CA ASP A 283 -24.21 -11.79 8.28
C ASP A 283 -24.82 -10.53 7.65
N VAL A 284 -23.95 -9.60 7.29
CA VAL A 284 -24.34 -8.29 6.75
C VAL A 284 -25.09 -8.45 5.43
N PHE A 285 -24.91 -9.59 4.73
CA PHE A 285 -25.64 -9.91 3.51
C PHE A 285 -27.16 -9.94 3.72
N PHE A 286 -27.62 -10.36 4.90
CA PHE A 286 -29.06 -10.47 5.22
C PHE A 286 -29.62 -9.22 5.93
N GLU A 287 -28.79 -8.21 6.16
CA GLU A 287 -29.16 -6.95 6.80
C GLU A 287 -29.23 -5.83 5.74
N ALA A 288 -28.82 -4.60 6.06
CA ALA A 288 -28.75 -3.49 5.08
C ALA A 288 -27.54 -3.58 4.12
N GLY A 289 -26.79 -4.70 4.10
CA GLY A 289 -25.68 -4.90 3.17
C GLY A 289 -24.60 -3.83 3.28
N LEU A 290 -24.17 -3.30 2.13
CA LEU A 290 -23.18 -2.23 2.04
C LEU A 290 -23.68 -0.89 2.60
N ASP A 291 -25.01 -0.70 2.70
CA ASP A 291 -25.64 0.48 3.29
C ASP A 291 -25.71 0.44 4.81
N GLN A 292 -25.35 -0.69 5.43
CA GLN A 292 -25.36 -0.85 6.87
C GLN A 292 -24.47 0.20 7.56
N ILE A 293 -25.10 1.02 8.40
CA ILE A 293 -24.39 1.98 9.26
C ILE A 293 -23.75 1.20 10.42
N ILE A 294 -22.47 1.46 10.65
CA ILE A 294 -21.68 0.88 11.73
C ILE A 294 -21.70 1.85 12.91
N GLN A 295 -22.04 1.34 14.08
CA GLN A 295 -22.14 2.09 15.33
C GLN A 295 -20.88 1.89 16.19
N PRO A 296 -20.60 2.82 17.14
CA PRO A 296 -19.55 2.61 18.12
C PRO A 296 -19.73 1.29 18.89
N ASN A 297 -18.63 0.58 19.13
CA ASN A 297 -18.56 -0.74 19.78
C ASN A 297 -19.05 -1.94 18.96
N ASP A 298 -19.49 -1.72 17.72
CA ASP A 298 -19.74 -2.82 16.80
C ASP A 298 -18.48 -3.64 16.57
N LYS A 299 -18.66 -4.95 16.39
CA LYS A 299 -17.59 -5.90 16.07
C LYS A 299 -17.83 -6.50 14.72
N ILE A 300 -16.80 -6.48 13.88
CA ILE A 300 -16.88 -7.04 12.54
C ILE A 300 -15.99 -8.28 12.45
N SER A 301 -16.52 -9.34 11.84
CA SER A 301 -15.79 -10.59 11.61
C SER A 301 -15.71 -10.87 10.11
N ILE A 302 -14.49 -10.97 9.57
CA ILE A 302 -14.25 -11.21 8.15
C ILE A 302 -13.76 -12.64 7.96
N PHE A 303 -14.53 -13.40 7.20
CA PHE A 303 -14.23 -14.78 6.82
C PHE A 303 -13.74 -14.82 5.37
N PRO A 304 -12.93 -15.83 4.98
CA PRO A 304 -12.59 -16.00 3.57
C PRO A 304 -13.83 -16.49 2.80
N PRO A 305 -13.85 -16.36 1.46
CA PRO A 305 -14.82 -17.05 0.63
C PRO A 305 -14.79 -18.55 0.92
N GLY A 306 -15.97 -19.14 1.10
CA GLY A 306 -16.16 -20.58 1.20
C GLY A 306 -15.58 -21.32 0.00
N ARG A 307 -15.10 -22.55 0.22
CA ARG A 307 -14.84 -23.48 -0.87
C ARG A 307 -16.16 -24.00 -1.42
#